data_AF-A0A7C1CCD6-F1
#
_entry.id   AF-A0A7C1CCD6-F1
#
_cell.length_a   1.000
_cell.length_b   1.000
_cell.length_c   1.000
_cell.angle_alpha   90.00
_cell.angle_beta   90.00
_cell.angle_gamma   90.00
#
_symmetry.space_group_name_H-M   'P 1'
#
loop_
_entity.id
_entity.type
_entity.pdbx_description
1 polymer ?
#
loop_
_entity_poly.entity_id
_entity_poly.type
_entity_poly.pdbx_seq_one_letter_code
_entity_poly.pdbx_strand_id
1 'polypeptide(L)'
;MGGKKKPTISQAEKALLRESQKQEGRKGRIKEMSRVEKKVSGVIPPNPKDKNIIKEIKRMRFLTPYILASRYNLRISVAKDFLEELHRQGVITQVSSSRYVKIYKPT
;
A
#
# COMPACT_ATOMS: atom_id res chain seq x y z
N MET A 1 47.41 27.03 -14.69
CA MET A 1 46.22 27.90 -14.57
C MET A 1 45.17 27.42 -15.56
N GLY A 2 43.94 27.13 -15.13
CA GLY A 2 42.89 26.66 -16.04
C GLY A 2 41.55 26.51 -15.36
N GLY A 3 41.00 27.61 -14.84
CA GLY A 3 39.68 27.61 -14.21
C GLY A 3 38.57 27.31 -15.22
N LYS A 4 37.53 26.60 -14.78
CA LYS A 4 36.34 26.30 -15.58
C LYS A 4 35.67 27.60 -16.03
N LYS A 5 35.47 27.77 -17.34
CA LYS A 5 34.75 28.90 -17.92
C LYS A 5 33.30 28.91 -17.44
N LYS A 6 32.75 30.10 -17.17
CA LYS A 6 31.34 30.28 -16.81
C LYS A 6 30.46 29.72 -17.94
N PRO A 7 29.38 28.99 -17.64
CA PRO A 7 28.51 28.43 -18.66
C PRO A 7 27.92 29.54 -19.52
N THR A 8 27.74 29.27 -20.81
CA THR A 8 27.06 30.19 -21.72
C THR A 8 25.57 30.30 -21.36
N ILE A 9 24.95 31.42 -21.72
CA ILE A 9 23.53 31.70 -21.42
C ILE A 9 22.63 30.53 -21.83
N SER A 10 22.84 29.99 -23.04
CA SER A 10 22.10 28.84 -23.56
C SER A 10 22.29 27.55 -22.74
N GLN A 11 23.48 27.33 -22.15
CA GLN A 11 23.73 26.17 -21.29
C GLN A 11 23.05 26.30 -19.93
N ALA A 12 22.98 27.52 -19.39
CA ALA A 12 22.26 27.81 -18.16
C ALA A 12 20.74 27.63 -18.32
N GLU A 13 20.17 28.12 -19.42
CA GLU A 13 18.74 27.95 -19.74
C GLU A 13 18.35 26.48 -19.88
N LYS A 14 19.18 25.69 -20.60
CA LYS A 14 18.95 24.25 -20.76
C LYS A 14 19.03 23.49 -19.44
N ALA A 15 19.87 23.94 -18.51
CA ALA A 15 19.96 23.34 -17.17
C ALA A 15 18.71 23.65 -16.34
N LEU A 16 18.25 24.90 -16.35
CA LEU A 16 17.05 25.33 -15.63
C LEU A 16 15.79 24.58 -16.12
N LEU A 17 15.65 24.40 -17.44
CA LEU A 17 14.53 23.68 -18.04
C LEU A 17 14.51 22.18 -17.67
N ARG A 18 15.69 21.55 -17.55
CA ARG A 18 15.78 20.15 -17.11
C ARG A 18 15.46 20.00 -15.62
N GLU A 19 15.80 21.00 -14.83
CA GLU A 19 15.54 20.99 -13.39
C GLU A 19 14.05 21.21 -13.09
N SER A 20 13.38 22.13 -13.80
CA SER A 20 11.94 22.34 -13.66
C SER A 20 11.13 21.09 -14.04
N GLN A 21 11.45 20.42 -15.15
CA GLN A 21 10.80 19.17 -15.55
C GLN A 21 10.98 18.04 -14.52
N LYS A 22 12.17 17.91 -13.92
CA LYS A 22 12.42 16.95 -12.84
C LYS A 22 11.63 17.29 -11.56
N GLN A 23 11.51 18.58 -11.23
CA GLN A 23 10.76 19.03 -10.07
C GLN A 23 9.24 18.84 -10.26
N GLU A 24 8.70 19.10 -11.45
CA GLU A 24 7.29 18.84 -11.77
C GLU A 24 6.97 17.36 -11.72
N GLY A 25 7.82 16.48 -12.29
CA GLY A 25 7.65 15.03 -12.19
C GLY A 25 7.71 14.52 -10.74
N ARG A 26 8.57 15.10 -9.90
CA ARG A 26 8.64 14.80 -8.46
C ARG A 26 7.40 15.29 -7.71
N LYS A 27 6.95 16.53 -7.95
CA LYS A 27 5.73 17.09 -7.35
C LYS A 27 4.49 16.31 -7.78
N GLY A 28 4.40 15.86 -9.03
CA GLY A 28 3.33 15.00 -9.53
C GLY A 28 3.25 13.67 -8.78
N ARG A 29 4.38 12.96 -8.62
CA ARG A 29 4.45 11.72 -7.82
C ARG A 29 4.10 11.92 -6.35
N ILE A 30 4.62 12.97 -5.72
CA ILE A 30 4.29 13.29 -4.32
C ILE A 30 2.81 13.61 -4.18
N LYS A 31 2.20 14.30 -5.16
CA LYS A 31 0.77 14.62 -5.17
C LYS A 31 -0.10 13.37 -5.38
N GLU A 32 0.29 12.43 -6.24
CA GLU A 32 -0.36 11.12 -6.37
C GLU A 32 -0.25 10.28 -5.09
N MET A 33 0.93 10.20 -4.49
CA MET A 33 1.11 9.52 -3.20
C MET A 33 0.26 10.17 -2.10
N SER A 34 0.23 11.51 -2.03
CA SER A 34 -0.57 12.24 -1.04
C SER A 34 -2.08 12.07 -1.18
N ARG A 35 -2.60 11.83 -2.40
CA ARG A 35 -4.02 11.52 -2.65
C ARG A 35 -4.40 10.12 -2.19
N VAL A 36 -3.45 9.19 -2.16
CA VAL A 36 -3.63 7.85 -1.58
C VAL A 36 -3.52 7.88 -0.05
N GLU A 37 -2.82 8.86 0.53
CA GLU A 37 -2.27 8.77 1.89
C GLU A 37 -3.11 9.30 3.06
N LYS A 38 -4.36 9.76 2.89
CA LYS A 38 -5.14 10.22 4.07
C LYS A 38 -6.59 9.74 4.14
N LYS A 39 -6.86 8.50 3.74
CA LYS A 39 -8.07 7.82 4.26
C LYS A 39 -7.75 7.33 5.67
N VAL A 40 -8.43 7.89 6.67
CA VAL A 40 -8.40 7.35 8.02
C VAL A 40 -8.90 5.91 7.94
N SER A 41 -8.00 4.94 8.12
CA SER A 41 -8.39 3.54 8.17
C SER A 41 -9.27 3.30 9.39
N GLY A 42 -10.41 2.66 9.16
CA GLY A 42 -11.35 2.23 10.18
C GLY A 42 -10.71 1.29 11.18
N VAL A 43 -11.21 1.36 12.42
CA VAL A 43 -10.75 0.55 13.55
C VAL A 43 -11.66 -0.66 13.76
N ILE A 44 -12.90 -0.60 13.28
CA ILE A 44 -13.91 -1.63 13.53
C ILE A 44 -13.80 -2.69 12.43
N PRO A 45 -13.33 -3.92 12.74
CA PRO A 45 -13.40 -5.02 11.79
C PRO A 45 -14.85 -5.39 11.53
N PRO A 46 -15.18 -5.85 10.32
CA PRO A 46 -16.51 -6.37 10.07
C PRO A 46 -16.71 -7.71 10.80
N ASN A 47 -17.97 -8.14 10.99
CA ASN A 47 -18.26 -9.34 11.77
C ASN A 47 -17.68 -10.61 11.08
N PRO A 48 -16.79 -11.37 11.74
CA PRO A 48 -16.15 -12.55 11.15
C PRO A 48 -17.12 -13.71 10.89
N LYS A 49 -18.33 -13.68 11.45
CA LYS A 49 -19.39 -14.67 11.23
C LYS A 49 -20.35 -14.32 10.08
N ASP A 50 -20.20 -13.16 9.46
CA ASP A 50 -21.09 -12.77 8.38
C ASP A 50 -20.86 -13.62 7.12
N LYS A 51 -21.94 -14.23 6.62
CA LYS A 51 -21.94 -15.09 5.43
C LYS A 51 -21.50 -14.35 4.18
N ASN A 52 -21.77 -13.05 4.06
CA ASN A 52 -21.39 -12.26 2.88
C ASN A 52 -19.87 -12.09 2.80
N ILE A 53 -19.24 -11.79 3.93
CA ILE A 53 -17.79 -11.59 4.03
C ILE A 53 -17.05 -12.91 3.86
N ILE A 54 -17.56 -13.98 4.47
CA ILE A 54 -17.00 -15.33 4.28
C ILE A 54 -17.04 -15.72 2.79
N LYS A 55 -18.13 -15.44 2.07
CA LYS A 55 -18.22 -15.68 0.62
C LYS A 55 -17.20 -14.87 -0.15
N GLU A 56 -16.97 -13.61 0.20
CA GLU A 56 -15.99 -12.76 -0.46
C GLU A 56 -14.56 -13.27 -0.22
N ILE A 57 -14.23 -13.60 1.04
CA ILE A 57 -12.94 -14.18 1.44
C ILE A 57 -12.67 -15.48 0.68
N LYS A 58 -13.67 -16.36 0.54
CA LYS A 58 -13.53 -17.61 -0.21
C LYS A 58 -13.29 -17.43 -1.71
N ARG A 59 -13.70 -16.30 -2.29
CA ARG A 59 -13.40 -15.98 -3.69
C ARG A 59 -11.96 -15.50 -3.90
N MET A 60 -11.26 -15.12 -2.84
CA MET A 60 -9.89 -14.62 -2.94
C MET A 60 -8.89 -15.77 -3.02
N ARG A 61 -7.95 -15.71 -3.96
CA ARG A 61 -6.94 -16.76 -4.14
C ARG A 61 -5.95 -16.86 -2.98
N PHE A 62 -5.65 -15.73 -2.35
CA PHE A 62 -4.75 -15.64 -1.20
C PHE A 62 -5.17 -14.46 -0.32
N LEU A 63 -4.90 -14.58 0.98
CA LEU A 63 -5.23 -13.58 1.97
C LEU A 63 -3.96 -13.13 2.70
N THR A 64 -3.81 -11.81 2.81
CA THR A 64 -2.76 -11.15 3.57
C THR A 64 -3.36 -9.99 4.36
N PRO A 65 -2.70 -9.56 5.45
CA PRO A 65 -3.17 -8.41 6.23
C PRO A 65 -3.39 -7.16 5.37
N TYR A 66 -2.54 -6.94 4.37
CA TYR A 66 -2.64 -5.79 3.46
C TYR A 66 -3.90 -5.83 2.59
N ILE A 67 -4.26 -6.99 2.03
CA ILE A 67 -5.44 -7.11 1.16
C ILE A 67 -6.71 -6.79 1.95
N LEU A 68 -6.84 -7.32 3.16
CA LEU A 68 -8.00 -7.07 4.01
C LEU A 68 -8.06 -5.62 4.48
N ALA A 69 -6.91 -5.07 4.88
CA ALA A 69 -6.80 -3.66 5.25
C ALA A 69 -7.23 -2.74 4.10
N SER A 70 -6.79 -3.01 2.87
CA SER A 70 -7.15 -2.20 1.71
C SER A 70 -8.61 -2.37 1.29
N ARG A 71 -9.16 -3.59 1.35
CA ARG A 71 -10.54 -3.90 0.92
C ARG A 71 -11.58 -3.33 1.88
N TYR A 72 -11.37 -3.56 3.17
CA TYR A 72 -12.31 -3.17 4.23
C TYR A 72 -11.92 -1.85 4.90
N ASN A 73 -10.93 -1.14 4.34
CA ASN A 73 -10.38 0.10 4.87
C ASN A 73 -10.01 -0.02 6.36
N LEU A 74 -9.40 -1.15 6.76
CA LEU A 74 -9.02 -1.45 8.14
C LEU A 74 -7.58 -1.05 8.42
N ARG A 75 -7.26 -0.77 9.69
CA ARG A 75 -5.86 -0.71 10.13
C ARG A 75 -5.18 -2.06 9.96
N ILE A 76 -3.87 -2.05 9.68
CA ILE A 76 -3.09 -3.27 9.48
C ILE A 76 -3.07 -4.17 10.71
N SER A 77 -3.14 -3.59 11.92
CA SER A 77 -3.25 -4.35 13.18
C SER A 77 -4.57 -5.11 13.25
N VAL A 78 -5.67 -4.41 13.04
CA VAL A 78 -7.03 -4.97 13.04
C VAL A 78 -7.18 -6.06 11.98
N ALA A 79 -6.58 -5.87 10.80
CA ALA A 79 -6.58 -6.89 9.76
C ALA A 79 -5.79 -8.17 10.15
N LYS A 80 -4.74 -8.06 10.97
CA LYS A 80 -4.04 -9.23 11.51
C LYS A 80 -4.93 -9.98 12.49
N ASP A 81 -5.55 -9.27 13.43
CA ASP A 81 -6.43 -9.86 14.43
C ASP A 81 -7.64 -10.56 13.75
N PHE A 82 -8.20 -9.91 12.73
CA PHE A 82 -9.31 -10.47 11.95
C PHE A 82 -8.93 -11.75 11.20
N LEU A 83 -7.72 -11.84 10.62
CA LEU A 83 -7.23 -13.09 10.02
C LEU A 83 -7.07 -14.20 11.05
N GLU A 84 -6.58 -13.87 12.24
CA GLU A 84 -6.44 -14.85 13.32
C GLU A 84 -7.81 -15.35 13.79
N GLU A 85 -8.81 -14.49 13.88
CA GLU A 85 -10.20 -14.87 14.16
C GLU A 85 -10.76 -15.82 13.10
N LEU A 86 -10.63 -15.47 11.83
CA LEU A 86 -11.10 -16.31 10.72
C LEU A 86 -10.40 -17.69 10.70
N HIS A 87 -9.11 -17.71 11.06
CA HIS A 87 -8.34 -18.93 11.18
C HIS A 87 -8.82 -19.78 12.37
N ARG A 88 -9.08 -19.17 13.53
CA ARG A 88 -9.65 -19.86 14.70
C ARG A 88 -11.01 -20.49 14.39
N GLN A 89 -11.80 -19.87 13.52
CA GLN A 89 -13.09 -20.39 13.07
C GLN A 89 -12.99 -21.45 11.96
N GLY A 90 -11.80 -21.72 11.43
CA GLY A 90 -11.59 -22.70 10.36
C GLY A 90 -12.00 -22.22 8.97
N VAL A 91 -12.30 -20.93 8.78
CA VAL A 91 -12.71 -20.36 7.48
C VAL A 91 -11.52 -20.28 6.52
N ILE A 92 -10.34 -20.01 7.07
CA ILE A 92 -9.09 -19.89 6.32
C ILE A 92 -8.01 -20.77 6.95
N THR A 93 -7.05 -21.21 6.15
CA THR A 93 -5.89 -22.00 6.59
C THR A 93 -4.62 -21.20 6.40
N GLN A 94 -3.72 -21.19 7.38
CA GLN A 94 -2.41 -20.55 7.24
C GLN A 94 -1.50 -21.39 6.34
N VAL A 95 -0.93 -20.78 5.29
CA VAL A 95 -0.01 -21.45 4.36
C VAL A 95 1.44 -21.19 4.75
N SER A 96 1.76 -19.93 5.04
CA SER A 96 3.11 -19.50 5.36
C SER A 96 3.08 -18.33 6.33
N SER A 97 4.06 -18.28 7.22
CA SER A 97 4.21 -17.24 8.22
C SER A 97 5.67 -16.81 8.29
N SER A 98 5.88 -15.49 8.29
CA SER A 98 7.15 -14.84 8.59
C SER A 98 6.93 -13.84 9.72
N ARG A 99 8.01 -13.24 10.24
CA ARG A 99 7.95 -12.24 11.32
C ARG A 99 7.00 -11.08 11.01
N TYR A 100 6.90 -10.68 9.74
CA TYR A 100 6.15 -9.49 9.33
C TYR A 100 4.89 -9.79 8.52
N VAL A 101 4.81 -10.95 7.86
CA VAL A 101 3.74 -11.29 6.92
C VAL A 101 3.24 -12.70 7.19
N LYS A 102 1.93 -12.82 7.37
CA LYS A 102 1.21 -14.10 7.40
C LYS A 102 0.39 -14.23 6.13
N ILE A 103 0.46 -15.38 5.49
CA ILE A 103 -0.25 -15.69 4.25
C ILE A 103 -1.24 -16.82 4.54
N TYR A 104 -2.49 -16.57 4.20
CA TYR A 104 -3.59 -17.52 4.38
C TYR A 104 -4.20 -17.88 3.02
N LYS A 105 -4.81 -19.06 2.96
CA LYS A 105 -5.69 -19.50 1.87
C LYS A 105 -7.09 -19.70 2.43
N PRO A 106 -8.15 -19.44 1.65
CA PRO A 106 -9.47 -19.92 2.03
C PRO A 106 -9.49 -21.46 2.04
N THR A 107 -10.22 -22.03 2.99
CA THR A 107 -10.48 -23.48 3.07
C THR A 107 -11.57 -23.88 2.09
#